data_AF-A0A1F5MZR1-F1
#
_entry.id   AF-A0A1F5MZR1-F1
#
_cell.length_a   1.000
_cell.length_b   1.000
_cell.length_c   1.000
_cell.angle_alpha   90.00
_cell.angle_beta   90.00
_cell.angle_gamma   90.00
#
_symmetry.space_group_name_H-M   'P 1'
#
loop_
_entity.id
_entity.type
_entity.pdbx_description
1 polymer ?
#
loop_
_entity_poly.entity_id
_entity_poly.type
_entity_poly.pdbx_seq_one_letter_code
_entity_poly.pdbx_strand_id
1 'polypeptide(L)' 'MIFTKSEDTQETFILSGHRRIPAWNGTGRPKQAKAGTFGFNFQTNNLEYWDGNSWLSLPTKKL' A
#
# COMPACT_ATOMS: atom_id res chain seq x y z
N MET A 1 -25.36 -27.09 23.70
CA MET A 1 -24.62 -27.48 22.49
C MET A 1 -23.82 -26.27 22.06
N ILE A 2 -22.51 -26.24 22.36
CA ILE A 2 -21.63 -25.12 22.01
C ILE A 2 -20.89 -25.53 20.75
N PHE A 3 -21.09 -24.79 19.65
CA PHE A 3 -20.29 -24.95 18.45
C PHE A 3 -19.16 -23.92 18.49
N THR A 4 -17.96 -24.35 18.88
CA THR A 4 -16.73 -23.58 18.64
C THR A 4 -16.38 -23.67 17.16
N LYS A 5 -16.58 -22.58 16.42
CA LYS A 5 -16.13 -22.46 15.03
C LYS A 5 -14.63 -22.14 15.04
N SER A 6 -13.85 -22.97 14.35
CA SER A 6 -12.41 -22.87 14.18
C SER A 6 -11.98 -21.49 13.67
N GLU A 7 -10.97 -20.91 14.32
CA GLU A 7 -10.28 -19.69 13.92
C GLU A 7 -9.55 -19.92 12.59
N ASP A 8 -10.18 -19.49 11.50
CA ASP A 8 -9.51 -19.25 10.23
C ASP A 8 -9.20 -17.75 10.20
N THR A 9 -7.93 -17.39 10.43
CA THR A 9 -7.44 -16.01 10.47
C THR A 9 -7.48 -15.43 9.05
N GLN A 10 -8.67 -15.08 8.58
CA GLN A 10 -8.81 -14.30 7.36
C GLN A 10 -8.46 -12.87 7.71
N GLU A 11 -7.28 -12.41 7.29
CA GLU A 11 -6.92 -11.00 7.33
C GLU A 11 -8.03 -10.22 6.61
N THR A 12 -8.87 -9.55 7.40
CA THR A 12 -10.00 -8.78 6.88
C THR A 12 -9.45 -7.61 6.08
N PHE A 13 -9.34 -7.75 4.76
CA PHE A 13 -9.16 -6.61 3.86
C PHE A 13 -10.46 -5.81 3.87
N ILE A 14 -10.58 -4.88 4.83
CA ILE A 14 -11.67 -3.91 4.86
C ILE A 14 -11.50 -3.00 3.64
N LEU A 15 -12.17 -3.36 2.54
CA LEU A 15 -12.38 -2.50 1.37
C LEU A 15 -13.40 -1.40 1.73
N SER A 16 -13.04 -0.50 2.64
CA SER A 16 -13.84 0.69 2.95
C SER A 16 -13.76 1.68 1.78
N GLY A 17 -14.59 1.48 0.77
CA GLY A 17 -15.21 2.54 -0.04
C GLY A 17 -14.33 3.43 -0.92
N HIS A 18 -13.00 3.28 -0.90
CA HIS A 18 -12.09 4.06 -1.72
C HIS A 18 -11.11 3.14 -2.42
N ARG A 19 -11.44 2.73 -3.65
CA ARG A 19 -10.46 2.20 -4.62
C ARG A 19 -9.54 3.35 -5.04
N ARG A 20 -8.69 3.80 -4.12
CA ARG A 20 -7.71 4.85 -4.34
C ARG A 20 -6.33 4.25 -4.14
N ILE A 21 -5.42 4.63 -5.04
CA ILE A 21 -4.01 4.36 -4.82
C ILE A 21 -3.61 5.14 -3.57
N PRO A 22 -2.99 4.51 -2.56
CA PRO A 22 -2.52 5.21 -1.37
C PRO A 22 -1.53 6.29 -1.79
N ALA A 23 -1.58 7.45 -1.12
CA ALA A 23 -0.77 8.60 -1.49
C ALA A 23 -0.08 9.19 -0.27
N TRP A 24 1.16 9.65 -0.46
CA TRP A 24 2.02 10.16 0.61
C TRP A 24 2.94 11.28 0.12
N ASN A 25 3.52 12.02 1.07
CA ASN A 25 4.70 12.85 0.85
C ASN A 25 5.97 12.07 1.25
N GLY A 26 7.14 12.68 1.15
CA GLY A 26 8.41 12.00 1.46
C GLY A 26 8.48 11.40 2.87
N THR A 27 7.90 12.07 3.89
CA THR A 27 7.90 11.62 5.29
C THR A 27 6.74 10.70 5.65
N GLY A 28 5.66 10.74 4.87
CA GLY A 28 4.44 9.92 5.05
C GLY A 28 4.51 8.56 4.37
N ARG A 29 5.65 8.21 3.74
CA ARG A 29 5.90 6.88 3.22
C ARG A 29 5.76 5.82 4.33
N PRO A 30 5.23 4.62 4.02
CA PRO A 30 5.22 3.51 4.98
C PRO A 30 6.64 3.20 5.48
N LYS A 31 6.87 3.29 6.80
CA LYS A 31 8.19 3.01 7.41
C LYS A 31 8.54 1.51 7.42
N GLN A 32 7.52 0.66 7.39
CA GLN A 32 7.63 -0.80 7.37
C GLN A 32 6.93 -1.34 6.10
N ALA A 33 7.34 -0.81 4.94
CA ALA A 33 6.82 -1.29 3.66
C ALA A 33 7.21 -2.75 3.43
N LYS A 34 6.25 -3.57 3.02
CA LYS A 34 6.51 -4.93 2.50
C LYS A 34 6.85 -4.82 1.02
N ALA A 35 7.74 -5.69 0.51
CA ALA A 35 8.00 -5.76 -0.93
C ALA A 35 6.67 -5.89 -1.69
N GLY A 36 6.48 -5.09 -2.74
CA GLY A 36 5.19 -5.00 -3.42
C GLY A 36 4.33 -3.79 -3.04
N THR A 37 4.66 -3.09 -1.95
CA THR A 37 3.93 -1.86 -1.57
C THR A 37 4.12 -0.81 -2.64
N PHE A 38 3.02 -0.21 -3.13
CA PHE A 38 3.07 0.87 -4.11
C PHE A 38 2.06 1.96 -3.78
N GLY A 39 2.31 3.16 -4.29
CA GLY A 39 1.43 4.31 -4.09
C GLY A 39 1.96 5.56 -4.78
N PHE A 40 1.24 6.67 -4.65
CA PHE A 40 1.57 7.92 -5.32
C PHE A 40 2.25 8.90 -4.36
N ASN A 41 3.46 9.33 -4.70
CA ASN A 41 4.11 10.41 -3.98
C ASN A 41 3.72 11.76 -4.58
N PHE A 42 2.84 12.48 -3.91
CA PHE A 42 2.32 13.76 -4.38
C PHE A 42 3.31 14.93 -4.23
N GLN A 43 4.41 14.74 -3.50
CA GLN A 43 5.48 15.73 -3.42
C GLN A 43 6.40 15.67 -4.65
N THR A 44 6.69 14.46 -5.15
CA THR A 44 7.56 14.25 -6.32
C THR A 44 6.79 13.99 -7.61
N ASN A 45 5.46 13.90 -7.55
CA ASN A 45 4.58 13.53 -8.66
C ASN A 45 4.98 12.22 -9.34
N ASN A 46 5.35 11.21 -8.55
CA ASN A 46 5.78 9.91 -9.06
C ASN A 46 4.93 8.79 -8.47
N LEU A 47 4.69 7.75 -9.27
CA LEU A 47 4.25 6.48 -8.71
C LEU A 47 5.47 5.80 -8.10
N GLU A 48 5.36 5.36 -6.86
CA GLU A 48 6.45 4.74 -6.11
C GLU A 48 6.12 3.29 -5.79
N TYR A 49 7.17 2.46 -5.78
CA TYR A 49 7.10 1.04 -5.48
C TYR A 49 8.27 0.64 -4.56
N TRP A 50 8.00 -0.18 -3.56
CA TRP A 50 8.99 -0.73 -2.64
C TRP A 50 9.42 -2.12 -3.12
N ASP A 51 10.70 -2.26 -3.49
CA ASP A 51 11.28 -3.53 -3.95
C ASP A 51 11.72 -4.47 -2.81
N GLY A 52 11.63 -4.02 -1.56
CA GLY A 52 12.12 -4.72 -0.38
C GLY A 52 13.31 -4.01 0.30
N ASN A 53 14.06 -3.22 -0.46
CA ASN A 53 15.27 -2.52 -0.01
C ASN A 53 15.21 -1.01 -0.21
N SER A 54 14.53 -0.55 -1.26
CA SER A 54 14.47 0.85 -1.67
C SER A 54 13.16 1.22 -2.36
N TRP A 55 12.86 2.52 -2.36
CA TRP A 55 11.73 3.08 -3.12
C TRP A 55 12.18 3.38 -4.55
N LEU A 56 11.58 2.70 -5.52
CA LEU A 56 11.72 2.98 -6.95
C LEU A 56 10.64 3.97 -7.38
N SER A 57 10.99 4.91 -8.26
CA SER A 57 10.05 5.92 -8.77
C SER A 57 9.81 5.76 -10.27
N LEU A 58 8.55 5.72 -10.64
CA LEU A 58 8.05 5.76 -12.01
C LEU A 58 7.52 7.18 -12.29
N PRO A 59 8.22 8.00 -13.07
CA PRO A 59 7.79 9.36 -13.35
C PRO A 59 6.52 9.33 -14.21
N THR A 60 5.49 10.08 -13.80
CA THR A 60 4.29 10.27 -14.61
C THR A 60 4.55 11.35 -15.65
N LYS A 61 5.30 11.02 -16.71
CA LYS A 61 5.38 11.91 -17.87
C LYS A 61 4.05 11.84 -18.62
N LYS A 62 3.45 13.00 -18.94
CA LYS A 62 2.35 13.03 -19.90
C LYS A 62 2.89 12.56 -21.25
N LEU A 63 2.30 11.49 -21.79
CA LEU A 63 2.51 11.07 -23.18
C LEU A 63 1.93 12.11 -24.14
#